data_AF-A0A2N9NJI0-F1
#
_entry.id   AF-A0A2N9NJI0-F1
#
_cell.length_a   1.000
_cell.length_b   1.000
_cell.length_c   1.000
_cell.angle_alpha   90.00
_cell.angle_beta   90.00
_cell.angle_gamma   90.00
#
_symmetry.space_group_name_H-M   'P 1'
#
loop_
_entity.id
_entity.type
_entity.pdbx_description
1 polymer ?
#
loop_
_entity_poly.entity_id
_entity_poly.type
_entity_poly.pdbx_seq_one_letter_code
_entity_poly.pdbx_strand_id
1 'polypeptide(L)'
;MDRTQGIGVISKADAIDYGLSGPNLRGSGVEHDLRKTQPYLVYDQLDFDVPVGSAGDCYDRYLLRIEEMRQSVKILHQCLDKLPGGPVNVPDGKIVLPPKDRVLTRMEELIHHFINVTQGVNAPPGDIYFGHENPKGELGFYIHSKGGGTPHRLKIRAPSFVNLSILSQLLPGHMVSDIVAILGSFDFVMGECDR
;
A
#
# COMPACT_ATOMS: atom_id res chain seq x y z
N MET A 1 1.24 -7.75 28.42
CA MET A 1 -0.16 -7.71 27.91
C MET A 1 -0.87 -6.47 28.45
N ASP A 2 -0.65 -6.11 29.71
CA ASP A 2 -1.27 -4.98 30.43
C ASP A 2 -1.14 -3.60 29.75
N ARG A 3 -0.18 -3.41 28.84
CA ARG A 3 0.07 -2.14 28.13
C ARG A 3 -0.58 -2.05 26.75
N THR A 4 -1.24 -3.11 26.29
CA THR A 4 -1.79 -3.20 24.93
C THR A 4 -3.18 -3.80 24.87
N GLN A 5 -3.51 -4.71 25.79
CA GLN A 5 -4.81 -5.38 25.79
C GLN A 5 -5.90 -4.43 26.30
N GLY A 6 -7.01 -4.34 25.58
CA GLY A 6 -8.13 -3.44 25.90
C GLY A 6 -7.82 -1.94 25.72
N ILE A 7 -6.65 -1.58 25.17
CA ILE A 7 -6.25 -0.19 24.92
C ILE A 7 -6.49 0.14 23.44
N GLY A 8 -7.08 1.31 23.18
CA GLY A 8 -7.33 1.78 21.81
C GLY A 8 -8.24 0.84 21.04
N VAL A 9 -9.34 0.40 21.68
CA VAL A 9 -10.36 -0.47 21.07
C VAL A 9 -11.12 0.32 20.00
N ILE A 10 -11.17 -0.22 18.79
CA ILE A 10 -11.89 0.38 17.66
C ILE A 10 -13.00 -0.58 17.24
N SER A 11 -14.26 -0.12 17.24
CA SER A 11 -15.39 -0.93 16.80
C SER A 11 -15.37 -1.13 15.27
N LYS A 12 -16.03 -2.19 14.77
CA LYS A 12 -16.17 -2.43 13.33
C LYS A 12 -16.86 -1.26 12.61
N ALA A 13 -17.86 -0.66 13.25
CA ALA A 13 -18.61 0.45 12.68
C ALA A 13 -17.74 1.70 12.57
N ASP A 14 -17.03 2.07 13.65
CA ASP A 14 -16.13 3.22 13.63
C ASP A 14 -14.98 3.03 12.65
N ALA A 15 -14.42 1.81 12.56
CA ALA A 15 -13.34 1.52 11.62
C ALA A 15 -13.77 1.74 10.16
N ILE A 16 -15.01 1.38 9.80
CA ILE A 16 -15.56 1.58 8.46
C ILE A 16 -15.91 3.06 8.23
N ASP A 17 -16.54 3.72 9.20
CA ASP A 17 -16.99 5.11 9.08
C ASP A 17 -15.82 6.09 8.92
N TYR A 18 -14.74 5.87 9.68
CA TYR A 18 -13.49 6.63 9.55
C TYR A 18 -12.63 6.21 8.35
N GLY A 19 -13.05 5.20 7.58
CA GLY A 19 -12.33 4.73 6.40
C GLY A 19 -10.98 4.07 6.69
N LEU A 20 -10.80 3.52 7.90
CA LEU A 20 -9.57 2.79 8.25
C LEU A 20 -9.36 1.62 7.29
N SER A 21 -8.10 1.25 7.07
CA SER A 21 -7.74 0.14 6.17
C SER A 21 -6.55 -0.65 6.74
N GLY A 22 -6.27 -1.81 6.15
CA GLY A 22 -5.13 -2.62 6.57
C GLY A 22 -5.25 -3.22 7.97
N PRO A 23 -4.15 -3.28 8.74
CA PRO A 23 -4.14 -3.88 10.07
C PRO A 23 -5.11 -3.22 11.05
N ASN A 24 -5.43 -1.93 10.88
CA ASN A 24 -6.36 -1.24 11.77
C ASN A 24 -7.81 -1.69 11.54
N LEU A 25 -8.18 -1.92 10.28
CA LEU A 25 -9.49 -2.43 9.90
C LEU A 25 -9.63 -3.93 10.25
N ARG A 26 -8.59 -4.72 9.93
CA ARG A 26 -8.52 -6.14 10.29
C ARG A 26 -8.49 -6.36 11.80
N GLY A 27 -7.82 -5.49 12.54
CA GLY A 27 -7.79 -5.48 14.01
C GLY A 27 -9.18 -5.43 14.63
N SER A 28 -10.04 -4.57 14.09
CA SER A 28 -11.44 -4.44 14.50
C SER A 28 -12.33 -5.62 14.09
N GLY A 29 -11.81 -6.59 13.35
CA GLY A 29 -12.55 -7.79 12.94
C GLY A 29 -13.31 -7.65 11.62
N VAL A 30 -12.89 -6.73 10.75
CA VAL A 30 -13.40 -6.62 9.38
C VAL A 30 -12.44 -7.34 8.44
N GLU A 31 -12.94 -8.36 7.75
CA GLU A 31 -12.17 -9.14 6.77
C GLU A 31 -12.08 -8.37 5.45
N HIS A 32 -11.04 -7.54 5.32
CA HIS A 32 -10.79 -6.77 4.11
C HIS A 32 -9.29 -6.67 3.82
N ASP A 33 -8.90 -7.05 2.61
CA ASP A 33 -7.54 -6.97 2.09
C ASP A 33 -7.60 -6.85 0.56
N LEU A 34 -6.94 -5.82 0.00
CA LEU A 34 -6.97 -5.59 -1.44
C LEU A 34 -6.30 -6.70 -2.24
N ARG A 35 -5.32 -7.41 -1.68
CA ARG A 35 -4.60 -8.50 -2.38
C ARG A 35 -5.49 -9.70 -2.66
N LYS A 36 -6.59 -9.87 -1.91
CA LYS A 36 -7.60 -10.92 -2.13
C LYS A 36 -8.85 -10.39 -2.83
N THR A 37 -9.34 -9.21 -2.44
CA THR A 37 -10.60 -8.65 -2.95
C THR A 37 -10.46 -8.01 -4.33
N GLN A 38 -9.36 -7.33 -4.59
CA GLN A 38 -9.03 -6.69 -5.87
C GLN A 38 -7.58 -7.02 -6.24
N PRO A 39 -7.30 -8.31 -6.53
CA PRO A 39 -5.93 -8.77 -6.72
C PRO A 39 -5.25 -8.02 -7.86
N TYR A 40 -4.02 -7.61 -7.61
CA TYR A 40 -3.12 -6.98 -8.57
C TYR A 40 -1.85 -7.81 -8.72
N LEU A 41 -1.12 -7.59 -9.82
CA LEU A 41 0.08 -8.36 -10.16
C LEU A 41 -0.21 -9.87 -10.20
N VAL A 42 0.37 -10.64 -9.28
CA VAL A 42 0.24 -12.11 -9.21
C VAL A 42 -0.32 -12.59 -7.88
N TYR A 43 -0.93 -11.70 -7.07
CA TYR A 43 -1.47 -12.06 -5.76
C TYR A 43 -2.63 -13.08 -5.83
N ASP A 44 -3.33 -13.13 -6.96
CA ASP A 44 -4.36 -14.13 -7.27
C ASP A 44 -3.80 -15.56 -7.40
N GLN A 45 -2.50 -15.70 -7.69
CA GLN A 45 -1.82 -16.99 -7.90
C GLN A 45 -1.04 -17.49 -6.67
N LEU A 46 -1.10 -16.73 -5.57
CA LEU A 46 -0.36 -16.99 -4.34
C LEU A 46 -1.29 -17.44 -3.22
N ASP A 47 -0.85 -18.45 -2.48
CA ASP A 47 -1.59 -19.00 -1.34
C ASP A 47 -1.11 -18.37 -0.03
N PHE A 48 -1.96 -17.57 0.59
CA PHE A 48 -1.72 -16.93 1.88
C PHE A 48 -3.03 -16.63 2.56
N ASP A 49 -2.97 -16.58 3.90
CA ASP A 49 -4.11 -16.29 4.75
C ASP A 49 -4.08 -14.82 5.20
N VAL A 50 -5.26 -14.23 5.36
CA VAL A 50 -5.40 -12.87 5.87
C VAL A 50 -5.81 -12.98 7.33
N PRO A 51 -4.94 -12.60 8.29
CA PRO A 51 -5.29 -12.69 9.70
C PRO A 51 -6.31 -11.59 10.05
N VAL A 52 -7.24 -11.89 10.96
CA VAL A 52 -8.30 -10.96 11.40
C VAL A 52 -8.35 -10.95 12.92
N GLY A 53 -8.42 -9.76 13.51
CA GLY A 53 -8.56 -9.55 14.95
C GLY A 53 -9.99 -9.75 15.45
N SER A 54 -10.20 -9.75 16.76
CA SER A 54 -11.52 -9.96 17.36
C SER A 54 -11.93 -8.87 18.35
N ALA A 55 -10.98 -8.31 19.09
CA ALA A 55 -11.19 -7.30 20.12
C ALA A 55 -11.01 -5.86 19.61
N GLY A 56 -10.22 -5.64 18.55
CA GLY A 56 -9.99 -4.29 18.00
C GLY A 56 -9.02 -3.42 18.81
N ASP A 57 -8.27 -4.02 19.74
CA ASP A 57 -7.31 -3.33 20.59
C ASP A 57 -5.90 -3.24 19.96
N CYS A 58 -4.98 -2.58 20.67
CA CYS A 58 -3.59 -2.50 20.23
C CYS A 58 -2.89 -3.86 20.16
N TYR A 59 -3.34 -4.83 20.96
CA TYR A 59 -2.73 -6.15 21.04
C TYR A 59 -3.08 -7.00 19.80
N ASP A 60 -4.33 -6.98 19.36
CA ASP A 60 -4.76 -7.60 18.10
C ASP A 60 -4.00 -7.02 16.91
N ARG A 61 -3.86 -5.69 16.85
CA ARG A 61 -3.06 -5.01 15.81
C ARG A 61 -1.58 -5.42 15.82
N TYR A 62 -1.04 -5.75 16.99
CA TYR A 62 0.31 -6.29 17.11
C TYR A 62 0.38 -7.73 16.59
N LEU A 63 -0.50 -8.62 17.05
CA LEU A 63 -0.53 -10.03 16.64
C LEU A 63 -0.75 -10.17 15.13
N LEU A 64 -1.65 -9.35 14.57
CA LEU A 64 -1.90 -9.26 13.14
C LEU A 64 -0.62 -9.01 12.35
N ARG A 65 0.19 -8.03 12.75
CA ARG A 65 1.46 -7.72 12.07
C ARG A 65 2.46 -8.86 12.17
N ILE A 66 2.53 -9.52 13.32
CA ILE A 66 3.38 -10.71 13.48
C ILE A 66 2.95 -11.81 12.50
N GLU A 67 1.65 -12.05 12.38
CA GLU A 67 1.13 -13.08 11.47
C GLU A 67 1.30 -12.67 10.00
N GLU A 68 1.07 -11.41 9.64
CA GLU A 68 1.35 -10.89 8.30
C GLU A 68 2.82 -11.04 7.90
N MET A 69 3.76 -10.90 8.83
CA MET A 69 5.18 -11.20 8.56
C MET A 69 5.40 -12.68 8.22
N ARG A 70 4.73 -13.60 8.92
CA ARG A 70 4.81 -15.05 8.60
C ARG A 70 4.21 -15.35 7.23
N GLN A 71 3.04 -14.78 6.93
CA GLN A 71 2.40 -14.93 5.62
C GLN A 71 3.25 -14.29 4.51
N SER A 72 3.92 -13.18 4.77
CA SER A 72 4.86 -12.56 3.82
C SER A 72 6.03 -13.49 3.51
N VAL A 73 6.60 -14.18 4.50
CA VAL A 73 7.64 -15.19 4.28
C VAL A 73 7.10 -16.37 3.45
N LYS A 74 5.87 -16.84 3.72
CA LYS A 74 5.19 -17.88 2.93
C LYS A 74 5.03 -17.45 1.45
N ILE A 75 4.68 -16.19 1.21
CA ILE A 75 4.58 -15.62 -0.14
C ILE A 75 5.96 -15.58 -0.81
N LEU A 76 7.01 -15.15 -0.12
CA LEU A 76 8.37 -15.09 -0.67
C LEU A 76 8.84 -16.47 -1.15
N HIS A 77 8.63 -17.52 -0.36
CA HIS A 77 8.98 -18.89 -0.77
C HIS A 77 8.24 -19.33 -2.03
N GLN A 78 6.93 -19.07 -2.12
CA GLN A 78 6.16 -19.39 -3.32
C GLN A 78 6.61 -18.60 -4.56
N CYS A 79 6.97 -17.33 -4.40
CA CYS A 79 7.49 -16.51 -5.49
C CYS A 79 8.85 -17.01 -5.98
N LEU A 80 9.71 -17.50 -5.08
CA LEU A 80 10.99 -18.11 -5.44
C LEU A 80 10.80 -19.42 -6.21
N ASP A 81 9.90 -20.28 -5.75
CA ASP A 81 9.62 -21.57 -6.39
C ASP A 81 8.97 -21.42 -7.78
N LYS A 82 8.16 -20.38 -7.96
CA LYS A 82 7.43 -20.09 -9.20
C LYS A 82 8.10 -19.02 -10.08
N LEU A 83 9.35 -18.64 -9.79
CA LEU A 83 10.01 -17.53 -10.47
C LEU A 83 10.16 -17.83 -11.98
N PRO A 84 9.47 -17.09 -12.87
CA PRO A 84 9.62 -17.30 -14.29
C PRO A 84 10.95 -16.71 -14.78
N GLY A 85 11.54 -17.33 -15.80
CA GLY A 85 12.57 -16.67 -16.60
C GLY A 85 11.97 -15.63 -17.55
N GLY A 86 12.83 -14.88 -18.24
CA GLY A 86 12.42 -13.93 -19.27
C GLY A 86 12.73 -12.47 -18.92
N PRO A 87 12.27 -11.52 -19.76
CA PRO A 87 12.51 -10.10 -19.55
C PRO A 87 11.70 -9.56 -18.36
N VAL A 88 12.34 -8.74 -17.54
CA VAL A 88 11.69 -8.06 -16.38
C VAL A 88 10.90 -6.81 -16.76
N ASN A 89 11.18 -6.27 -17.96
CA ASN A 89 10.58 -5.05 -18.47
C ASN A 89 9.63 -5.34 -19.63
N VAL A 90 8.65 -4.47 -19.82
CA VAL A 90 7.78 -4.46 -21.01
C VAL A 90 8.66 -4.30 -22.26
N PRO A 91 8.46 -5.10 -23.33
CA PRO A 91 9.27 -5.03 -24.55
C PRO A 91 8.87 -3.84 -25.45
N ASP A 92 8.75 -2.64 -24.87
CA ASP A 92 8.44 -1.40 -25.58
C ASP A 92 9.47 -0.31 -25.22
N GLY A 93 10.36 -0.02 -26.17
CA GLY A 93 11.40 1.01 -26.03
C GLY A 93 10.85 2.45 -25.94
N LYS A 94 9.56 2.67 -26.25
CA LYS A 94 8.91 3.98 -26.08
C LYS A 94 8.48 4.25 -24.64
N ILE A 95 8.44 3.21 -23.81
CA ILE A 95 8.01 3.30 -22.41
C ILE A 95 9.19 3.02 -21.48
N VAL A 96 9.96 1.97 -21.79
CA VAL A 96 11.12 1.54 -20.99
C VAL A 96 12.40 2.01 -21.65
N LEU A 97 13.38 2.41 -20.84
CA LEU A 97 14.70 2.74 -21.35
C LEU A 97 15.37 1.51 -21.99
N PRO A 98 15.82 1.62 -23.25
CA PRO A 98 16.49 0.52 -23.91
C PRO A 98 17.87 0.22 -23.29
N PRO A 99 18.37 -1.01 -23.41
CA PRO A 99 19.64 -1.40 -22.82
C PRO A 99 20.81 -0.69 -23.51
N LYS A 100 21.84 -0.36 -22.73
CA LYS A 100 22.88 0.63 -23.10
C LYS A 100 23.75 0.18 -24.27
N ASP A 101 23.98 -1.12 -24.41
CA ASP A 101 24.65 -1.74 -25.56
C ASP A 101 23.91 -1.46 -26.88
N ARG A 102 22.58 -1.53 -26.86
CA ARG A 102 21.75 -1.25 -28.05
C ARG A 102 21.67 0.22 -28.38
N VAL A 103 21.64 1.09 -27.37
CA VAL A 103 21.67 2.55 -27.54
C VAL A 103 22.93 3.02 -28.28
N LEU A 104 24.07 2.37 -28.03
CA LEU A 104 25.35 2.72 -28.67
C LEU A 104 25.49 2.19 -30.11
N THR A 105 24.65 1.24 -30.51
CA THR A 105 24.80 0.52 -31.79
C THR A 105 23.64 0.74 -32.76
N ARG A 106 22.44 1.10 -32.27
CA ARG A 106 21.22 1.27 -33.06
C ARG A 106 20.65 2.68 -32.92
N MET A 107 20.34 3.30 -34.06
CA MET A 107 19.83 4.67 -34.09
C MET A 107 18.44 4.79 -33.47
N GLU A 108 17.56 3.82 -33.69
CA GLU A 108 16.19 3.83 -33.15
C GLU A 108 16.20 3.82 -31.61
N GLU A 109 17.06 3.01 -31.02
CA GLU A 109 17.21 2.87 -29.56
C GLU A 109 17.80 4.15 -28.94
N LEU A 110 18.70 4.81 -29.67
CA LEU A 110 19.22 6.13 -29.28
C LEU A 110 18.14 7.21 -29.31
N ILE A 111 17.29 7.21 -30.34
CA ILE A 111 16.15 8.14 -30.43
C ILE A 111 15.17 7.91 -29.27
N HIS A 112 14.81 6.65 -29.00
CA HIS A 112 13.92 6.30 -27.90
C HIS A 112 14.50 6.68 -26.54
N HIS A 113 15.79 6.39 -26.30
CA HIS A 113 16.48 6.84 -25.09
C HIS A 113 16.44 8.37 -24.95
N PHE A 114 16.74 9.11 -26.03
CA PHE A 114 16.72 10.58 -25.99
C PHE A 114 15.33 11.13 -25.69
N ILE A 115 14.28 10.64 -26.36
CA ILE A 115 12.90 11.10 -26.14
C ILE A 115 12.44 10.77 -24.72
N ASN A 116 12.65 9.54 -24.24
CA ASN A 116 12.17 9.13 -22.91
C ASN A 116 12.86 9.93 -21.79
N VAL A 117 14.15 10.25 -21.93
CA VAL A 117 14.89 11.01 -20.91
C VAL A 117 14.57 12.50 -20.96
N THR A 118 14.33 13.07 -22.16
CA THR A 118 14.12 14.53 -22.30
C THR A 118 12.66 14.95 -22.22
N GLN A 119 11.75 14.17 -22.81
CA GLN A 119 10.32 14.48 -22.91
C GLN A 119 9.46 13.59 -22.00
N GLY A 120 9.95 12.41 -21.63
CA GLY A 120 9.17 11.45 -20.84
C GLY A 120 8.16 10.66 -21.66
N VAL A 121 7.35 9.86 -20.97
CA VAL A 121 6.30 9.03 -21.57
C VAL A 121 4.96 9.75 -21.49
N ASN A 122 4.25 9.86 -22.60
CA ASN A 122 2.93 10.48 -22.62
C ASN A 122 1.87 9.51 -22.10
N ALA A 123 1.10 9.94 -21.10
CA ALA A 123 -0.10 9.24 -20.64
C ALA A 123 -1.31 9.66 -21.51
N PRO A 124 -2.28 8.75 -21.73
CA PRO A 124 -3.56 9.12 -22.34
C PRO A 124 -4.35 10.08 -21.44
N PRO A 125 -5.28 10.88 -21.99
CA PRO A 125 -6.21 11.66 -21.18
C PRO A 125 -7.19 10.75 -20.43
N GLY A 126 -7.46 11.06 -19.16
CA GLY A 126 -8.37 10.30 -18.31
C GLY A 126 -7.94 10.29 -16.84
N ASP A 127 -8.81 9.68 -16.02
CA ASP A 127 -8.67 9.63 -14.57
C ASP A 127 -8.63 8.19 -14.09
N ILE A 128 -7.78 7.92 -13.10
CA ILE A 128 -7.67 6.61 -12.48
C ILE A 128 -7.40 6.75 -10.98
N TYR A 129 -8.05 5.89 -10.19
CA TYR A 129 -7.65 5.62 -8.82
C TYR A 129 -7.14 4.18 -8.75
N PHE A 130 -5.98 3.99 -8.14
CA PHE A 130 -5.43 2.67 -7.92
C PHE A 130 -4.86 2.55 -6.51
N GLY A 131 -5.38 1.58 -5.76
CA GLY A 131 -5.03 1.29 -4.37
C GLY A 131 -4.20 0.02 -4.26
N HIS A 132 -3.19 0.06 -3.39
CA HIS A 132 -2.39 -1.10 -3.02
C HIS A 132 -2.48 -1.36 -1.52
N GLU A 133 -2.46 -2.64 -1.14
CA GLU A 133 -2.35 -3.03 0.26
C GLU A 133 -0.90 -2.80 0.73
N ASN A 134 -0.63 -1.61 1.26
CA ASN A 134 0.63 -1.29 1.92
C ASN A 134 0.57 -1.86 3.36
N PRO A 135 1.71 -2.11 4.06
CA PRO A 135 1.67 -2.62 5.43
C PRO A 135 0.92 -1.71 6.44
N LYS A 136 0.67 -0.45 6.08
CA LYS A 136 -0.09 0.53 6.88
C LYS A 136 -1.59 0.55 6.54
N GLY A 137 -1.99 -0.10 5.45
CA GLY A 137 -3.33 -0.06 4.86
C GLY A 137 -3.31 0.32 3.39
N GLU A 138 -4.48 0.63 2.83
CA GLU A 138 -4.63 0.97 1.42
C GLU A 138 -3.90 2.29 1.12
N LEU A 139 -2.85 2.21 0.32
CA LEU A 139 -2.18 3.36 -0.26
C LEU A 139 -2.70 3.57 -1.68
N GLY A 140 -3.46 4.64 -1.86
CA GLY A 140 -4.12 4.97 -3.12
C GLY A 140 -3.46 6.11 -3.87
N PHE A 141 -3.41 6.01 -5.18
CA PHE A 141 -3.01 7.09 -6.08
C PHE A 141 -4.17 7.44 -7.01
N TYR A 142 -4.67 8.66 -6.88
CA TYR A 142 -5.56 9.28 -7.83
C TYR A 142 -4.74 10.11 -8.82
N ILE A 143 -4.86 9.82 -10.10
CA ILE A 143 -4.15 10.51 -11.18
C ILE A 143 -5.19 10.98 -12.20
N HIS A 144 -5.17 12.27 -12.52
CA HIS A 144 -5.93 12.86 -13.62
C HIS A 144 -4.95 13.39 -14.67
N SER A 145 -5.09 12.91 -15.89
CA SER A 145 -4.26 13.25 -17.05
C SER A 145 -5.09 14.00 -18.10
N LYS A 146 -4.55 15.12 -18.62
CA LYS A 146 -5.12 15.81 -19.80
C LYS A 146 -4.53 15.32 -21.12
N GLY A 147 -3.75 14.24 -21.08
CA GLY A 147 -2.85 13.84 -22.16
C GLY A 147 -1.48 14.51 -22.03
N GLY A 148 -0.42 13.79 -22.37
CA GLY A 148 0.96 14.30 -22.33
C GLY A 148 1.82 13.69 -21.22
N GLY A 149 3.03 14.22 -21.02
CA GLY A 149 4.06 13.62 -20.16
C GLY A 149 3.99 13.98 -18.67
N THR A 150 3.08 14.88 -18.28
CA THR A 150 2.96 15.34 -16.88
C THR A 150 1.55 15.14 -16.35
N PRO A 151 1.40 14.63 -15.10
CA PRO A 151 0.08 14.48 -14.50
C PRO A 151 -0.51 15.87 -14.22
N HIS A 152 -1.75 16.11 -14.67
CA HIS A 152 -2.43 17.38 -14.39
C HIS A 152 -2.82 17.49 -12.92
N ARG A 153 -3.23 16.38 -12.30
CA ARG A 153 -3.46 16.29 -10.86
C ARG A 153 -3.04 14.91 -10.37
N LEU A 154 -2.36 14.90 -9.22
CA LEU A 154 -2.04 13.69 -8.47
C LEU A 154 -2.48 13.92 -7.03
N LYS A 155 -3.29 13.01 -6.48
CA LYS A 155 -3.62 12.98 -5.06
C LYS A 155 -3.31 11.60 -4.50
N ILE A 156 -2.63 11.58 -3.37
CA ILE A 156 -2.29 10.37 -2.64
C ILE A 156 -3.30 10.21 -1.51
N ARG A 157 -3.92 9.02 -1.43
CA ARG A 157 -4.73 8.57 -0.30
C ARG A 157 -3.81 7.82 0.65
N ALA A 158 -3.30 8.55 1.65
CA ALA A 158 -2.36 8.05 2.63
C ALA A 158 -3.07 7.28 3.76
N PRO A 159 -2.80 5.99 3.98
CA PRO A 159 -3.39 5.25 5.09
C PRO A 159 -3.01 5.89 6.45
N SER A 160 -1.78 6.38 6.61
CA SER A 160 -1.38 7.07 7.86
C SER A 160 -2.25 8.30 8.17
N PHE A 161 -2.64 9.09 7.16
CA PHE A 161 -3.51 10.26 7.36
C PHE A 161 -4.89 9.84 7.86
N VAL A 162 -5.47 8.82 7.22
CA VAL A 162 -6.79 8.29 7.58
C VAL A 162 -6.76 7.64 8.97
N ASN A 163 -5.71 6.86 9.27
CA ASN A 163 -5.50 6.23 10.58
C ASN A 163 -5.40 7.24 11.72
N LEU A 164 -4.82 8.43 11.49
CA LEU A 164 -4.72 9.48 12.50
C LEU A 164 -6.04 10.23 12.73
N SER A 165 -7.00 10.18 11.79
CA SER A 165 -8.26 10.92 11.88
C SER A 165 -9.16 10.44 13.04
N ILE A 166 -9.07 9.17 13.42
CA ILE A 166 -9.87 8.58 14.51
C ILE A 166 -9.36 8.94 15.91
N LEU A 167 -8.15 9.50 16.02
CA LEU A 167 -7.53 9.77 17.33
C LEU A 167 -8.38 10.69 18.22
N SER A 168 -9.10 11.64 17.66
CA SER A 168 -9.95 12.54 18.43
C SER A 168 -11.08 11.81 19.17
N GLN A 169 -11.60 10.72 18.60
CA GLN A 169 -12.60 9.85 19.21
C GLN A 169 -11.97 8.78 20.10
N LEU A 170 -10.79 8.28 19.74
CA LEU A 170 -10.16 7.15 20.43
C LEU A 170 -9.43 7.54 21.73
N LEU A 171 -8.81 8.72 21.77
CA LEU A 171 -7.97 9.14 22.90
C LEU A 171 -8.74 9.47 24.19
N PRO A 172 -9.95 10.05 24.17
CA PRO A 172 -10.73 10.27 25.39
C PRO A 172 -10.93 8.98 26.21
N GLY A 173 -10.72 9.07 27.53
CA GLY A 173 -10.85 7.93 28.45
C GLY A 173 -9.57 7.11 28.68
N HIS A 174 -8.49 7.39 27.96
CA HIS A 174 -7.19 6.75 28.15
C HIS A 174 -6.22 7.60 28.97
N MET A 175 -5.19 6.98 29.55
CA MET A 175 -4.12 7.71 30.22
C MET A 175 -3.10 8.25 29.22
N VAL A 176 -2.33 9.27 29.62
CA VAL A 176 -1.23 9.83 28.79
C VAL A 176 -0.20 8.76 28.41
N SER A 177 0.04 7.77 29.28
CA SER A 177 0.92 6.63 29.01
C SER A 177 0.44 5.72 27.89
N ASP A 178 -0.86 5.70 27.60
CA ASP A 178 -1.49 4.80 26.64
C ASP A 178 -1.48 5.42 25.24
N ILE A 179 -1.40 6.75 25.16
CA ILE A 179 -1.27 7.49 23.90
C ILE A 179 -0.11 6.95 23.06
N VAL A 180 1.04 6.68 23.69
CA VAL A 180 2.22 6.14 23.01
C VAL A 180 1.95 4.75 22.43
N ALA A 181 1.22 3.90 23.15
CA ALA A 181 0.86 2.56 22.69
C ALA A 181 -0.16 2.63 21.53
N ILE A 182 -1.17 3.49 21.64
CA ILE A 182 -2.18 3.72 20.61
C ILE A 182 -1.51 4.22 19.32
N LEU A 183 -0.70 5.28 19.43
CA LEU A 183 0.05 5.88 18.32
C LEU A 183 1.01 4.88 17.67
N GLY A 184 1.75 4.11 18.47
CA GLY A 184 2.63 3.06 17.97
C GLY A 184 1.86 1.94 17.25
N SER A 185 0.65 1.61 17.71
CA SER A 185 -0.17 0.57 17.09
C SER A 185 -0.73 0.96 15.72
N PHE A 186 -0.87 2.25 15.42
CA PHE A 186 -1.32 2.74 14.11
C PHE A 186 -0.22 2.73 13.06
N ASP A 187 1.05 2.69 13.47
CA ASP A 187 2.22 2.71 12.58
C ASP A 187 2.17 3.85 11.55
N PHE A 188 1.91 5.08 12.01
CA PHE A 188 1.86 6.24 11.12
C PHE A 188 3.27 6.74 10.79
N VAL A 189 3.45 7.27 9.58
CA VAL A 189 4.66 8.00 9.19
C VAL A 189 4.27 9.39 8.72
N MET A 190 4.84 10.41 9.35
CA MET A 190 4.45 11.81 9.09
C MET A 190 4.73 12.25 7.65
N GLY A 191 5.81 11.76 7.03
CA GLY A 191 6.09 12.05 5.62
C GLY A 191 5.01 11.52 4.66
N GLU A 192 4.26 10.49 5.07
CA GLU A 192 3.11 10.03 4.31
C GLU A 192 1.85 10.88 4.58
N CYS A 193 1.66 11.31 5.83
CA CYS A 193 0.49 12.03 6.30
C CYS A 193 0.37 13.46 5.73
N ASP A 194 1.48 14.16 5.53
CA ASP A 194 1.54 15.61 5.25
C ASP A 194 1.25 16.00 3.78
N ARG A 195 0.72 15.09 2.96
CA ARG A 195 0.67 15.20 1.48
C ARG A 195 -0.70 15.54 0.88
#